data_AF-A0A317IAQ3-F1
#
_entry.id   AF-A0A317IAQ3-F1
#
_cell.length_a   1.000
_cell.length_b   1.000
_cell.length_c   1.000
_cell.angle_alpha   90.00
_cell.angle_beta   90.00
_cell.angle_gamma   90.00
#
_symmetry.space_group_name_H-M   'P 1'
#
loop_
_entity.id
_entity.type
_entity.pdbx_description
1 polymer ?
#
loop_
_entity_poly.entity_id
_entity_poly.type
_entity_poly.pdbx_seq_one_letter_code
_entity_poly.pdbx_strand_id
1 'polypeptide(L)'
;MVIGYYVSAAVIFLIAAAFFVFLWRLAKRRGYNPWCWIFSGLIGLIVLLCMPSPKTAATPEQTALRAKRGNITGVVITTALLLINILHHFLHPHPIH
;
A
#
# COMPACT_ATOMS: atom_id res chain seq x y z
N MET A 1 -30.43 -7.59 14.62
CA MET A 1 -28.97 -7.83 14.70
C MET A 1 -28.30 -7.97 13.34
N VAL A 2 -28.88 -8.70 12.37
CA VAL A 2 -28.28 -8.95 11.04
C VAL A 2 -28.07 -7.68 10.20
N ILE A 3 -29.02 -6.74 10.19
CA ILE A 3 -28.95 -5.49 9.39
C ILE A 3 -27.76 -4.60 9.83
N GLY A 4 -27.49 -4.50 11.14
CA GLY A 4 -26.40 -3.67 11.67
C GLY A 4 -25.00 -4.16 11.26
N TYR A 5 -24.83 -5.47 11.09
CA TYR A 5 -23.57 -6.06 10.62
C TYR A 5 -23.27 -5.68 9.17
N TYR A 6 -24.26 -5.78 8.28
CA TYR A 6 -24.08 -5.43 6.86
C TYR A 6 -23.77 -3.95 6.66
N VAL A 7 -24.44 -3.07 7.42
CA VAL A 7 -24.14 -1.63 7.40
C VAL A 7 -22.70 -1.37 7.86
N SER A 8 -22.25 -2.02 8.93
CA SER A 8 -20.89 -1.87 9.45
C SER A 8 -19.84 -2.39 8.47
N ALA A 9 -20.07 -3.56 7.85
CA ALA A 9 -19.19 -4.13 6.84
C ALA A 9 -19.09 -3.26 5.59
N ALA A 10 -20.22 -2.69 5.13
CA ALA A 10 -20.25 -1.77 4.00
C ALA A 10 -19.43 -0.49 4.29
N VAL A 11 -19.55 0.08 5.49
CA VAL A 11 -18.77 1.26 5.91
C VAL A 11 -17.27 0.95 5.92
N ILE A 12 -16.86 -0.19 6.50
CA ILE A 12 -15.44 -0.61 6.52
C ILE A 12 -14.91 -0.78 5.09
N PHE A 13 -15.68 -1.42 4.22
CA PHE A 13 -15.31 -1.60 2.82
C PHE A 13 -15.15 -0.26 2.09
N LEU A 14 -16.07 0.69 2.28
CA LEU A 14 -15.99 2.02 1.67
C LEU A 14 -14.77 2.80 2.17
N ILE A 15 -14.45 2.74 3.46
CA ILE A 15 -13.26 3.37 4.03
C ILE A 15 -11.98 2.76 3.43
N ALA A 16 -11.91 1.43 3.34
CA ALA A 16 -10.76 0.74 2.75
C ALA A 16 -10.60 1.10 1.26
N ALA A 17 -11.69 1.09 0.49
CA ALA A 17 -11.68 1.49 -0.91
C ALA A 17 -11.23 2.95 -1.10
N ALA A 18 -11.73 3.88 -0.28
CA ALA A 18 -11.31 5.27 -0.30
C ALA A 18 -9.80 5.42 -0.01
N PHE A 19 -9.29 4.66 0.96
CA PHE A 19 -7.86 4.63 1.29
C PHE A 19 -7.00 4.13 0.12
N PHE A 20 -7.41 3.04 -0.55
CA PHE A 20 -6.71 2.53 -1.74
C PHE A 20 -6.70 3.53 -2.89
N VAL A 21 -7.84 4.19 -3.16
CA VAL A 21 -7.93 5.23 -4.18
C VAL A 21 -7.05 6.44 -3.83
N PHE A 22 -6.99 6.81 -2.55
CA PHE A 22 -6.11 7.88 -2.08
C PHE A 22 -4.63 7.55 -2.31
N LEU A 23 -4.17 6.38 -1.86
CA LEU A 23 -2.80 5.91 -2.07
C LEU A 23 -2.44 5.85 -3.56
N TRP A 24 -3.35 5.31 -4.37
CA TRP A 24 -3.18 5.24 -5.81
C TRP A 24 -2.93 6.62 -6.43
N ARG A 25 -3.79 7.59 -6.09
CA ARG A 25 -3.67 8.97 -6.59
C ARG A 25 -2.39 9.62 -6.09
N LEU A 26 -2.00 9.39 -4.84
CA LEU A 26 -0.79 9.95 -4.25
C LEU A 26 0.47 9.43 -4.94
N ALA A 27 0.59 8.11 -5.15
CA ALA A 27 1.70 7.50 -5.86
C ALA A 27 1.82 8.03 -7.30
N LYS A 28 0.69 8.10 -8.03
CA LYS A 28 0.64 8.67 -9.39
C LYS A 28 1.06 10.14 -9.41
N ARG A 29 0.61 10.92 -8.43
CA ARG A 29 0.98 12.35 -8.30
C ARG A 29 2.46 12.53 -8.02
N ARG A 30 3.07 11.68 -7.19
CA ARG A 30 4.52 11.72 -6.94
C ARG A 30 5.35 11.18 -8.11
N GLY A 31 4.78 10.39 -9.03
CA GLY A 31 5.52 9.86 -10.19
C GLY A 31 6.04 8.44 -9.97
N TYR A 32 5.44 7.71 -9.04
CA TYR A 32 5.65 6.29 -8.84
C TYR A 32 4.55 5.46 -9.53
N ASN A 33 4.81 4.17 -9.73
CA ASN A 33 3.82 3.24 -10.24
C ASN A 33 2.81 2.89 -9.12
N PRO A 34 1.52 3.26 -9.23
CA PRO A 34 0.54 3.03 -8.17
C PRO A 34 0.36 1.56 -7.77
N TRP A 35 0.55 0.64 -8.71
CA TRP A 35 0.43 -0.80 -8.47
C TRP A 35 1.46 -1.31 -7.45
N CYS A 36 2.64 -0.70 -7.39
CA CYS A 36 3.66 -1.06 -6.41
C CYS A 36 3.29 -0.64 -4.98
N TRP A 37 2.27 0.22 -4.80
CA TRP A 37 1.95 0.84 -3.52
C TRP A 37 0.55 0.52 -3.01
N ILE A 38 -0.36 -0.01 -3.83
CA ILE A 38 -1.76 -0.19 -3.42
C ILE A 38 -1.92 -1.12 -2.20
N PHE A 39 -1.07 -2.13 -2.04
CA PHE A 39 -1.14 -3.10 -0.93
C PHE A 39 -0.19 -2.79 0.23
N SER A 40 0.48 -1.65 0.21
CA SER A 40 1.49 -1.29 1.22
C SER A 40 0.91 -0.73 2.53
N GLY A 41 -0.41 -0.52 2.59
CA GLY A 41 -1.13 -0.11 3.79
C GLY A 41 -0.67 1.25 4.35
N LEU A 42 -0.84 1.44 5.67
CA LEU A 42 -0.41 2.66 6.37
C LEU A 42 1.10 2.86 6.34
N ILE A 43 1.88 1.79 6.45
CA ILE A 43 3.35 1.84 6.38
C ILE A 43 3.78 2.39 5.03
N GLY A 44 3.18 1.89 3.96
CA GLY A 44 3.38 2.40 2.60
C GLY A 44 3.07 3.87 2.44
N LEU A 45 1.96 4.35 3.04
CA LEU A 45 1.63 5.77 3.04
C LEU A 45 2.74 6.61 3.67
N ILE A 46 3.22 6.22 4.85
CA ILE A 46 4.28 6.94 5.57
C ILE A 46 5.55 6.99 4.73
N VAL A 47 6.00 5.85 4.20
CA VAL A 47 7.21 5.79 3.37
C VAL A 47 7.05 6.64 2.12
N LEU A 48 5.91 6.59 1.44
CA LEU A 48 5.64 7.38 0.24
C LEU A 48 5.64 8.89 0.52
N LEU A 49 5.21 9.31 1.72
CA LEU A 49 5.25 10.71 2.16
C LEU A 49 6.69 11.19 2.46
N CYS A 50 7.51 10.33 3.05
CA CYS A 50 8.91 10.64 3.38
C CYS A 50 9.85 10.55 2.17
N MET A 51 9.48 9.82 1.12
CA MET A 51 10.36 9.61 -0.04
C MET A 51 10.34 10.83 -0.99
N PRO A 52 11.50 11.30 -1.48
CA PRO A 52 11.57 12.39 -2.44
C PRO A 52 10.86 12.01 -3.74
N SER A 53 10.19 12.96 -4.38
CA SER A 53 9.51 12.73 -5.64
C SER A 53 10.53 12.54 -6.79
N PRO A 54 10.36 11.55 -7.70
CA PRO A 54 11.15 11.45 -8.91
C PRO A 54 11.03 12.70 -9.80
N LYS A 55 9.89 13.39 -9.74
CA LYS A 55 9.61 14.59 -10.53
C LYS A 55 10.48 15.80 -10.17
N THR A 56 11.17 15.77 -9.03
CA THR A 56 12.09 16.85 -8.60
C THR A 56 13.55 16.56 -8.97
N ALA A 57 13.82 15.52 -9.77
CA ALA A 57 15.17 15.23 -10.23
C ALA A 57 15.58 16.18 -11.36
N ALA A 58 16.88 16.54 -11.39
CA ALA A 58 17.41 17.49 -12.36
C ALA A 58 17.59 16.87 -13.76
N THR A 59 17.80 15.55 -13.84
CA THR A 59 18.00 14.83 -15.10
C THR A 59 16.95 13.73 -15.31
N PRO A 60 16.65 13.39 -16.58
CA PRO A 60 15.78 12.26 -16.91
C PRO A 60 16.28 10.92 -16.34
N GLU A 61 17.59 10.72 -16.33
CA GLU A 61 18.23 9.52 -15.79
C GLU A 61 18.02 9.40 -14.27
N GLN A 62 18.19 10.50 -13.53
CA GLN A 62 17.91 10.53 -12.10
C GLN A 62 16.42 10.32 -11.80
N THR A 63 15.53 10.84 -12.66
CA THR A 63 14.09 10.61 -12.56
C THR A 63 13.78 9.11 -12.66
N ALA A 64 14.30 8.45 -13.69
CA ALA A 64 14.10 7.02 -13.92
C ALA A 64 14.67 6.18 -12.75
N LEU A 65 15.86 6.53 -12.26
CA LEU A 65 16.49 5.84 -11.13
C LEU A 65 15.68 5.99 -9.83
N ARG A 66 15.20 7.20 -9.52
CA ARG A 66 14.36 7.45 -8.34
C ARG A 66 13.02 6.72 -8.45
N ALA A 67 12.37 6.77 -9.60
CA ALA A 67 11.12 6.06 -9.84
C ALA A 67 11.30 4.54 -9.67
N LYS A 68 12.38 3.97 -10.23
CA LYS A 68 12.71 2.56 -10.08
C LYS A 68 12.93 2.18 -8.61
N ARG A 69 13.76 2.93 -7.88
CA ARG A 69 14.03 2.68 -6.45
C ARG A 69 12.78 2.79 -5.58
N GLY A 70 11.95 3.80 -5.81
CA GLY A 70 10.69 3.94 -5.08
C GLY A 70 9.70 2.82 -5.41
N ASN A 71 9.57 2.41 -6.67
CA ASN A 71 8.74 1.27 -7.05
C ASN A 71 9.23 -0.04 -6.42
N ILE A 72 10.54 -0.28 -6.41
CA ILE A 72 11.15 -1.43 -5.71
C ILE A 72 10.81 -1.39 -4.23
N THR A 73 10.90 -0.21 -3.59
CA THR A 73 10.57 -0.05 -2.18
C THR A 73 9.11 -0.39 -1.90
N GLY A 74 8.18 0.09 -2.74
CA GLY A 74 6.77 -0.24 -2.64
C GLY A 74 6.50 -1.75 -2.75
N VAL A 75 7.17 -2.42 -3.71
CA VAL A 75 7.08 -3.88 -3.87
C VAL A 75 7.62 -4.59 -2.64
N VAL A 76 8.80 -4.21 -2.14
CA VAL A 76 9.42 -4.83 -0.95
C VAL A 76 8.51 -4.70 0.27
N ILE A 77 7.92 -3.52 0.52
CA ILE A 77 6.98 -3.33 1.64
C ILE A 77 5.75 -4.22 1.48
N THR A 78 5.17 -4.24 0.28
CA THR A 78 4.00 -5.07 -0.03
C THR A 78 4.29 -6.55 0.19
N THR A 79 5.42 -7.04 -0.33
CA THR A 79 5.84 -8.43 -0.18
C THR A 79 6.12 -8.78 1.29
N ALA A 80 6.80 -7.90 2.03
CA ALA A 80 7.07 -8.12 3.46
C ALA A 80 5.77 -8.22 4.27
N LEU A 81 4.80 -7.33 4.05
CA LEU A 81 3.51 -7.38 4.72
C LEU A 81 2.74 -8.66 4.39
N LEU A 82 2.77 -9.10 3.13
CA LEU A 82 2.13 -10.35 2.71
C LEU A 82 2.79 -11.56 3.39
N LEU A 83 4.12 -11.62 3.42
CA LEU A 83 4.86 -12.69 4.09
C LEU A 83 4.60 -12.72 5.60
N ILE A 84 4.54 -11.57 6.26
CA ILE A 84 4.21 -11.48 7.69
C ILE A 84 2.80 -12.04 7.94
N ASN A 85 1.82 -11.69 7.10
CA ASN A 85 0.46 -12.21 7.24
C ASN A 85 0.40 -13.73 7.05
N ILE A 86 1.09 -14.26 6.02
CA ILE A 86 1.17 -15.69 5.78
C ILE A 86 1.84 -16.41 6.95
N LEU A 87 2.99 -15.92 7.42
CA LEU A 87 3.72 -16.49 8.54
C LEU A 87 2.90 -16.47 9.83
N HIS A 88 2.24 -15.35 10.14
CA HIS A 88 1.36 -15.23 11.30
C HIS A 88 0.25 -16.28 11.27
N HIS A 89 -0.37 -16.51 10.10
CA HIS A 89 -1.39 -17.54 9.94
C HIS A 89 -0.85 -18.96 10.21
N PHE A 90 0.37 -19.27 9.79
CA PHE A 90 1.00 -20.57 10.07
C PHE A 90 1.46 -20.73 11.52
N LEU A 91 1.91 -19.65 12.18
CA LEU A 91 2.35 -19.68 13.58
C LEU A 91 1.18 -19.72 14.57
N HIS A 92 0.04 -19.15 14.21
CA HIS A 92 -1.17 -19.12 15.02
C HIS A 92 -2.36 -19.76 14.27
N PRO A 93 -2.33 -21.08 14.04
CA PRO A 93 -3.47 -21.77 13.46
C PRO A 93 -4.67 -21.63 14.40
N HIS A 94 -5.76 -21.03 13.92
CA HIS A 94 -6.99 -20.95 14.70
C HIS A 94 -7.50 -22.37 14.97
N PRO A 95 -7.77 -22.74 16.25
CA PRO A 95 -8.35 -24.04 16.54
C PRO A 95 -9.73 -24.12 15.89
N ILE A 96 -9.94 -25.17 15.09
CA ILE A 96 -11.24 -25.48 14.51
C ILE A 96 -12.12 -25.95 15.68
N HIS A 97 -12.94 -25.06 16.21
CA HIS A 97 -13.94 -25.35 17.24
C HIS A 97 -15.34 -25.13 16.67
#